data_AF-A0A7Z9WJD0-F1
#
_entry.id   AF-A0A7Z9WJD0-F1
#
_cell.length_a   1.000
_cell.length_b   1.000
_cell.length_c   1.000
_cell.angle_alpha   90.00
_cell.angle_beta   90.00
_cell.angle_gamma   90.00
#
_symmetry.space_group_name_H-M   'P 1'
#
loop_
_entity.id
_entity.type
_entity.pdbx_description
1 polymer ?
#
loop_
_entity_poly.entity_id
_entity_poly.type
_entity_poly.pdbx_seq_one_letter_code
_entity_poly.pdbx_strand_id
1 'polypeptide(L)' 'LLSRGWKLKRIHDLEQLLDEAIKYNPDFERFRETCQRTTGYYMVDRYPFITASPSEQEIRSSLKEGEEMAKFVQKEIGDF' A
#
# COMPACT_ATOMS: atom_id res chain seq x y z
N LEU A 1 -4.72 -6.47 -9.35
CA LEU A 1 -5.91 -7.23 -8.91
C LEU A 1 -7.05 -7.15 -9.92
N LEU A 2 -7.64 -5.97 -10.18
CA LEU A 2 -8.75 -5.84 -11.14
C LEU A 2 -8.37 -6.29 -12.56
N SER A 3 -7.17 -5.93 -13.02
CA SER A 3 -6.60 -6.43 -14.30
C SER A 3 -6.45 -7.95 -14.36
N ARG A 4 -6.47 -8.65 -13.21
CA ARG A 4 -6.39 -10.11 -13.10
C ARG A 4 -7.76 -10.75 -12.83
N GLY A 5 -8.86 -10.02 -13.02
CA GLY A 5 -10.23 -10.52 -12.85
C GLY A 5 -10.71 -10.65 -11.41
N TRP A 6 -9.98 -10.09 -10.43
CA TRP A 6 -10.42 -10.05 -9.05
C TRP A 6 -11.71 -9.23 -8.92
N LYS A 7 -12.72 -9.77 -8.21
CA LYS A 7 -13.97 -9.04 -7.94
C LYS A 7 -13.69 -7.91 -6.97
N LEU A 8 -14.01 -6.68 -7.37
CA LEU A 8 -13.83 -5.49 -6.55
C LEU A 8 -14.51 -5.65 -5.18
N LYS A 9 -13.70 -5.72 -4.12
CA LYS A 9 -14.14 -5.56 -2.74
C LYS A 9 -13.84 -4.12 -2.31
N ARG A 10 -14.79 -3.44 -1.68
CA ARG A 10 -14.61 -2.08 -1.13
C ARG A 10 -13.85 -2.12 0.20
N ILE A 11 -12.61 -2.57 0.15
CA ILE A 11 -11.69 -2.64 1.29
C ILE A 11 -10.54 -1.66 1.08
N HIS A 12 -10.13 -0.97 2.14
CA HIS A 12 -8.97 -0.07 2.16
C HIS A 12 -7.79 -0.68 2.91
N ASP A 13 -7.94 -1.94 3.34
CA ASP A 13 -6.90 -2.70 4.02
C ASP A 13 -5.81 -3.08 3.01
N LEU A 14 -4.68 -2.38 3.09
CA LEU A 14 -3.57 -2.57 2.16
C LEU A 14 -2.90 -3.93 2.34
N GLU A 15 -2.88 -4.49 3.55
CA GLU A 15 -2.32 -5.82 3.80
C GLU A 15 -3.17 -6.90 3.14
N GLN A 16 -4.50 -6.80 3.29
CA GLN A 16 -5.41 -7.73 2.62
C GLN A 16 -5.32 -7.63 1.09
N LEU A 17 -5.18 -6.43 0.54
CA LEU A 17 -4.98 -6.24 -0.90
C LEU A 17 -3.62 -6.80 -1.36
N LEU A 18 -2.59 -6.66 -0.54
CA LEU A 18 -1.26 -7.19 -0.81
C LEU A 18 -1.26 -8.72 -0.84
N ASP A 19 -1.90 -9.36 0.13
CA ASP A 19 -2.03 -10.82 0.20
C ASP A 19 -2.72 -11.39 -1.05
N GLU A 20 -3.73 -10.70 -1.58
CA GLU A 20 -4.33 -11.08 -2.87
C GLU A 20 -3.37 -10.86 -4.04
N ALA A 21 -2.55 -9.80 -4.03
CA ALA A 21 -1.60 -9.50 -5.10
C ALA A 21 -0.45 -10.52 -5.17
N ILE A 22 0.06 -10.96 -4.01
CA ILE A 22 1.13 -11.95 -3.87
C ILE A 22 0.77 -13.29 -4.52
N LYS A 23 -0.52 -13.68 -4.47
CA LYS A 23 -1.01 -14.90 -5.15
C LYS A 23 -0.78 -14.86 -6.66
N TYR A 24 -0.66 -13.67 -7.26
CA TYR A 24 -0.39 -13.49 -8.68
C TYR A 24 1.09 -13.20 -8.98
N ASN A 25 1.74 -12.38 -8.16
CA ASN A 25 3.17 -12.11 -8.25
C ASN A 25 3.79 -12.04 -6.84
N PRO A 26 4.61 -13.02 -6.43
CA PRO A 26 5.28 -13.03 -5.13
C PRO A 26 6.19 -11.83 -4.85
N ASP A 27 6.69 -11.14 -5.88
CA ASP A 27 7.56 -9.97 -5.73
C ASP A 27 6.87 -8.79 -5.03
N PHE A 28 5.52 -8.83 -4.92
CA PHE A 28 4.77 -7.86 -4.13
C PHE A 28 5.11 -7.93 -2.63
N GLU A 29 5.56 -9.07 -2.10
CA GLU A 29 5.83 -9.26 -0.67
C GLU A 29 6.79 -8.21 -0.08
N ARG A 30 7.71 -7.69 -0.90
CA ARG A 30 8.66 -6.64 -0.49
C ARG A 30 8.01 -5.33 -0.02
N PHE A 31 6.73 -5.11 -0.32
CA PHE A 31 5.99 -3.90 0.07
C PHE A 31 5.19 -4.07 1.38
N ARG A 32 5.27 -5.23 2.06
CA ARG A 32 4.48 -5.51 3.27
C ARG A 32 4.67 -4.47 4.38
N GLU A 33 5.92 -4.13 4.70
CA GLU A 33 6.23 -3.13 5.72
C GLU A 33 5.68 -1.75 5.35
N THR A 34 5.75 -1.36 4.07
CA THR A 34 5.18 -0.10 3.57
C THR A 34 3.67 -0.06 3.76
N CYS A 35 2.94 -1.14 3.43
CA CYS A 35 1.49 -1.24 3.61
C CYS A 35 1.06 -1.14 5.08
N GLN A 36 1.78 -1.83 5.97
CA GLN A 36 1.52 -1.78 7.42
C GLN A 36 1.71 -0.36 7.96
N ARG A 37 2.84 0.27 7.63
CA ARG A 37 3.18 1.61 8.11
C ARG A 37 2.21 2.69 7.62
N THR A 38 1.88 2.67 6.33
CA THR A 38 0.97 3.69 5.73
C THR A 38 -0.47 3.57 6.21
N THR A 39 -0.92 2.36 6.58
CA THR A 39 -2.22 2.16 7.24
C THR A 39 -2.29 2.90 8.58
N GLY A 40 -1.17 2.96 9.32
CA GLY A 40 -1.07 3.74 10.55
C GLY A 40 -1.25 5.25 10.34
N TYR A 41 -0.79 5.80 9.21
CA TYR A 41 -0.89 7.24 8.94
C TYR A 41 -2.33 7.70 8.70
N TYR A 42 -3.15 6.86 8.07
CA TYR A 42 -4.58 7.13 7.88
C TYR A 42 -5.32 7.28 9.21
N MET A 43 -4.90 6.54 10.23
CA MET A 43 -5.51 6.60 11.57
C MET A 43 -5.17 7.91 12.28
N VAL A 44 -3.92 8.38 12.16
CA VAL A 44 -3.47 9.65 12.77
C VAL A 44 -4.27 10.84 12.26
N ASP A 45 -4.50 10.91 10.94
CA ASP A 45 -5.24 12.03 10.33
C ASP A 45 -6.73 12.03 10.71
N ARG A 46 -7.30 10.84 10.97
CA ARG A 46 -8.73 10.68 11.25
C ARG A 46 -9.09 10.77 12.74
N TYR A 47 -8.17 10.45 13.64
CA TYR A 47 -8.43 10.34 15.07
C TYR A 47 -7.54 11.30 15.88
N PRO A 48 -8.09 12.43 16.37
CA PRO A 48 -7.31 13.46 17.06
C PRO A 48 -6.69 13.01 18.40
N PHE A 49 -7.03 11.83 18.89
CA PHE A 49 -6.48 11.24 20.12
C PHE A 49 -5.21 10.42 19.87
N ILE A 50 -4.86 10.15 18.60
CA ILE A 50 -3.60 9.50 18.24
C ILE A 50 -2.53 10.59 18.17
N THR A 51 -1.70 10.66 19.22
CA THR A 51 -0.69 11.71 19.38
C THR A 51 0.65 11.38 18.72
N ALA A 52 0.86 10.12 18.34
CA ALA A 52 2.05 9.66 17.66
C ALA A 52 1.94 9.94 16.16
N SER A 53 2.29 11.16 15.77
CA SER A 53 2.42 11.53 14.36
C SER A 53 3.80 11.14 13.83
N PRO A 54 3.88 10.59 12.61
CA PRO A 54 5.17 10.32 11.98
C PRO A 54 5.96 11.62 11.75
N SER A 55 7.28 11.52 11.87
CA SER A 55 8.20 12.58 11.49
C SER A 55 8.16 12.86 9.98
N GLU A 56 8.58 14.05 9.57
CA GLU A 56 8.71 14.40 8.15
C GLU A 56 9.59 13.39 7.38
N GLN A 57 10.65 12.89 8.01
CA GLN A 57 11.55 11.92 7.40
C GLN A 57 10.84 10.59 7.13
N GLU A 58 10.04 10.11 8.09
CA GLU A 58 9.24 8.89 7.94
C GLU A 58 8.18 9.04 6.85
N ILE A 59 7.54 10.21 6.77
CA ILE A 59 6.59 10.53 5.70
C ILE A 59 7.29 10.51 4.34
N ARG A 60 8.45 11.16 4.21
CA ARG A 60 9.21 11.22 2.95
C ARG A 60 9.68 9.83 2.49
N SER A 61 10.15 8.99 3.42
CA SER A 61 10.52 7.59 3.11
C SER A 61 9.29 6.80 2.64
N SER A 62 8.17 6.91 3.36
CA SER A 62 6.94 6.19 3.00
C SER A 62 6.38 6.63 1.66
N LEU A 63 6.46 7.93 1.34
CA LEU A 63 6.04 8.48 0.06
C LEU A 63 6.87 7.86 -1.08
N LYS A 64 8.21 7.83 -0.92
CA LYS A 64 9.10 7.23 -1.91
C LYS A 64 8.80 5.75 -2.15
N GLU A 65 8.61 4.98 -1.09
CA GLU A 65 8.25 3.55 -1.20
C GLU A 65 6.86 3.35 -1.83
N GLY A 66 5.89 4.21 -1.51
CA GLY A 66 4.58 4.22 -2.13
C GLY A 66 4.64 4.51 -3.64
N GLU A 67 5.49 5.44 -4.07
CA GLU A 67 5.74 5.72 -5.49
C GLU A 67 6.42 4.54 -6.19
N GLU A 68 7.35 3.86 -5.53
CA GLU A 68 8.00 2.65 -6.05
C GLU A 68 7.00 1.50 -6.22
N MET A 69 6.11 1.31 -5.24
CA MET A 69 5.02 0.34 -5.32
C MET A 69 4.07 0.68 -6.47
N ALA A 70 3.66 1.94 -6.63
CA ALA A 70 2.79 2.38 -7.71
C ALA A 70 3.41 2.12 -9.09
N LYS A 71 4.71 2.43 -9.26
CA LYS A 71 5.45 2.12 -10.49
C LYS A 71 5.54 0.62 -10.75
N PHE A 72 5.72 -0.18 -9.71
CA PHE A 72 5.74 -1.64 -9.85
C PHE A 72 4.39 -2.19 -10.29
N VAL A 73 3.29 -1.71 -9.69
CA VAL A 73 1.93 -2.05 -10.12
C VAL A 73 1.70 -1.67 -11.58
N GLN A 74 2.11 -0.46 -11.99
CA GLN A 74 2.00 0.00 -13.38
C GLN A 74 2.73 -0.91 -14.37
N LYS A 75 3.95 -1.33 -14.04
CA LYS A 75 4.69 -2.30 -14.86
C LYS A 75 3.99 -3.66 -14.93
N GLU A 76 3.39 -4.11 -13.83
CA GLU A 76 2.70 -5.40 -13.75
C GLU A 76 1.36 -5.44 -14.49
N ILE A 77 0.66 -4.31 -14.61
CA ILE A 77 -0.58 -4.25 -15.38
C ILE A 77 -0.32 -4.16 -16.89
N GLY A 78 0.91 -3.81 -17.31
CA GLY A 78 1.26 -3.45 -18.68
C GLY A 78 0.77 -2.05 -19.03
N ASP A 79 1.59 -1.26 -19.74
CA ASP A 79 1.13 0.01 -20.31
C ASP A 79 -0.06 -0.27 -21.23
N PHE A 80 -1.19 0.40 -20.97
CA PHE A 80 -2.39 0.33 -21.82
C PHE A 80 -2.17 1.05 -23.15
#